data_AF-A0A094Q1W3-F1
#
_entry.id   AF-A0A094Q1W3-F1
#
_cell.length_a   1.000
_cell.length_b   1.000
_cell.length_c   1.000
_cell.angle_alpha   90.00
_cell.angle_beta   90.00
_cell.angle_gamma   90.00
#
_symmetry.space_group_name_H-M   'P 1'
#
loop_
_entity.id
_entity.type
_entity.pdbx_description
1 polymer ?
#
loop_
_entity_poly.entity_id
_entity_poly.type
_entity_poly.pdbx_seq_one_letter_code
_entity_poly.pdbx_strand_id
1 'polypeptide(L)'
;MLRKVSTLSIAAALVAGVLLAAPASAAVSNGSTCTTLNKTTKVSGFTYKCVAAVKSTVTLDGTKTTIFLPASSLKVKNSKRYYLAVDCITESAAYTKTAKEIAALQTSTAKAVADLDAQIVAQGTASQGVQSQIDLLTKENAALELKVKEQTDLIPVAQKEADSLTLKIAGVQKQVDDFTVILNDSKAKLATLKADTVNATKNATAISKLSTAITQLSTSITSLKTSNSQSKIQLQSVNGSISKYNSSIMQLKSTIKKNLGSIESAKKIDGNVTSLTKTREITLANFENAKSALAQTLNSRNLLCSAGL
;
A
#
# COMPACT_ATOMS: atom_id res chain seq x y z
N MET A 1 -5.10 0.89 21.04
CA MET A 1 -5.03 0.45 22.45
C MET A 1 -6.45 0.14 22.92
N LEU A 2 -6.90 -1.11 22.77
CA LEU A 2 -8.24 -1.53 23.21
C LEU A 2 -8.17 -1.96 24.68
N ARG A 3 -8.94 -1.29 25.54
CA ARG A 3 -9.15 -1.71 26.92
C ARG A 3 -10.63 -2.02 27.16
N LYS A 4 -10.87 -3.30 27.43
CA LYS A 4 -11.90 -3.90 28.29
C LYS A 4 -13.36 -3.83 27.80
N VAL A 5 -13.78 -4.91 27.13
CA VAL A 5 -15.18 -5.36 27.11
C VAL A 5 -15.35 -6.31 28.28
N SER A 6 -16.08 -5.88 29.30
CA SER A 6 -16.45 -6.69 30.48
C SER A 6 -17.72 -7.48 30.19
N THR A 7 -17.55 -8.80 30.10
CA THR A 7 -18.60 -9.82 30.16
C THR A 7 -19.08 -10.02 31.60
N LEU A 8 -20.39 -9.90 31.85
CA LEU A 8 -21.10 -10.45 33.03
C LEU A 8 -22.50 -10.87 32.55
N SER A 9 -22.70 -12.15 32.19
CA SER A 9 -23.12 -13.28 33.05
C SER A 9 -24.51 -13.09 33.68
N ILE A 10 -25.54 -13.67 33.04
CA ILE A 10 -26.88 -13.86 33.60
C ILE A 10 -26.84 -15.18 34.38
N ALA A 11 -26.97 -15.11 35.70
CA ALA A 11 -27.07 -16.28 36.57
C ALA A 11 -28.52 -16.77 36.63
N ALA A 12 -28.75 -18.00 36.18
CA ALA A 12 -29.96 -18.76 36.48
C ALA A 12 -29.83 -19.38 37.88
N ALA A 13 -30.83 -19.16 38.74
CA ALA A 13 -30.98 -19.90 39.99
C ALA A 13 -32.44 -20.29 40.18
N LEU A 14 -32.75 -21.56 39.90
CA LEU A 14 -33.87 -22.29 40.47
C LEU A 14 -33.48 -22.73 41.89
N VAL A 15 -34.32 -22.44 42.89
CA VAL A 15 -34.48 -23.30 44.09
C VAL A 15 -35.93 -23.25 44.57
N ALA A 16 -36.48 -24.44 44.80
CA ALA A 16 -37.82 -24.74 45.28
C ALA A 16 -37.96 -24.68 46.81
N GLY A 17 -39.21 -24.57 47.29
CA GLY A 17 -39.63 -25.12 48.60
C GLY A 17 -40.21 -24.13 49.62
N VAL A 18 -41.49 -24.34 49.94
CA VAL A 18 -42.10 -24.51 51.28
C VAL A 18 -43.50 -23.89 51.31
N LEU A 19 -44.50 -24.76 51.57
CA LEU A 19 -45.88 -24.43 51.89
C LEU A 19 -45.98 -23.76 53.27
N LEU A 20 -46.64 -22.61 53.33
CA LEU A 20 -47.45 -22.19 54.48
C LEU A 20 -48.66 -21.42 53.95
N ALA A 21 -49.86 -21.85 54.35
CA ALA A 21 -51.12 -21.20 54.02
C ALA A 21 -51.22 -19.82 54.70
N ALA A 22 -51.61 -18.81 53.92
CA ALA A 22 -51.95 -17.47 54.37
C ALA A 22 -53.30 -17.07 53.72
N PRO A 23 -54.11 -16.21 54.35
CA PRO A 23 -55.52 -16.04 54.02
C PRO A 23 -55.70 -15.43 52.63
N ALA A 24 -56.89 -15.65 52.05
CA ALA A 24 -57.32 -15.16 50.74
C ALA A 24 -57.00 -13.67 50.54
N SER A 25 -55.81 -13.43 49.99
CA SER A 25 -55.35 -12.15 49.49
C SER A 25 -55.73 -12.17 48.02
N ALA A 26 -56.49 -11.18 47.55
CA ALA A 26 -56.81 -11.03 46.13
C ALA A 26 -55.55 -11.30 45.29
N ALA A 27 -55.66 -12.13 44.25
CA ALA A 27 -54.54 -12.47 43.39
C ALA A 27 -53.85 -11.18 42.91
N VAL A 28 -52.66 -10.91 43.45
CA VAL A 28 -51.88 -9.73 43.07
C VAL A 28 -51.09 -10.10 41.84
N SER A 29 -51.29 -9.33 40.77
CA SER A 29 -50.54 -9.40 39.53
C SER A 29 -50.05 -8.00 39.16
N ASN A 30 -49.25 -7.91 38.11
CA ASN A 30 -48.98 -6.63 37.46
C ASN A 30 -50.30 -5.92 37.12
N GLY A 31 -50.45 -4.69 37.64
CA GLY A 31 -51.63 -3.86 37.40
C GLY A 31 -52.75 -3.95 38.44
N SER A 32 -52.60 -4.78 39.47
CA SER A 32 -53.52 -4.75 40.62
C SER A 32 -53.39 -3.42 41.37
N THR A 33 -54.49 -2.73 41.65
CA THR A 33 -54.45 -1.45 42.37
C THR A 33 -53.97 -1.62 43.80
N CYS A 34 -53.22 -0.65 44.32
CA CYS A 34 -52.70 -0.68 45.68
C CYS A 34 -52.82 0.68 46.38
N THR A 35 -52.94 0.67 47.70
CA THR A 35 -53.18 1.88 48.50
C THR A 35 -51.89 2.44 49.10
N THR A 36 -50.95 1.60 49.55
CA THR A 36 -49.73 2.03 50.23
C THR A 36 -48.50 1.86 49.33
N LEU A 37 -47.88 2.98 48.93
CA LEU A 37 -46.64 2.97 48.15
C LEU A 37 -45.53 2.21 48.87
N ASN A 38 -44.68 1.54 48.09
CA ASN A 38 -43.56 0.71 48.53
C ASN A 38 -43.93 -0.55 49.32
N LYS A 39 -45.21 -0.81 49.59
CA LYS A 39 -45.65 -2.09 50.17
C LYS A 39 -45.29 -3.23 49.23
N THR A 40 -44.65 -4.26 49.77
CA THR A 40 -44.30 -5.49 49.04
C THR A 40 -45.24 -6.63 49.40
N THR A 41 -45.45 -7.55 48.46
CA THR A 41 -46.17 -8.80 48.67
C THR A 41 -45.58 -9.90 47.79
N LYS A 42 -45.72 -11.17 48.19
CA LYS A 42 -45.23 -12.32 47.44
C LYS A 42 -46.39 -13.20 47.02
N VAL A 43 -46.51 -13.47 45.73
CA VAL A 43 -47.58 -14.31 45.15
C VAL A 43 -46.97 -15.19 44.07
N SER A 44 -47.28 -16.48 44.09
CA SER A 44 -46.85 -17.45 43.06
C SER A 44 -45.35 -17.43 42.71
N GLY A 45 -44.50 -17.19 43.72
CA GLY A 45 -43.04 -17.14 43.55
C GLY A 45 -42.47 -15.76 43.18
N PHE A 46 -43.30 -14.82 42.73
CA PHE A 46 -42.90 -13.46 42.37
C PHE A 46 -43.07 -12.50 43.55
N THR A 47 -42.20 -11.48 43.60
CA THR A 47 -42.31 -10.37 44.56
C THR A 47 -42.87 -9.16 43.84
N TYR A 48 -43.96 -8.59 44.34
CA TYR A 48 -44.58 -7.38 43.81
C TYR A 48 -44.38 -6.22 44.78
N LYS A 49 -44.24 -5.01 44.23
CA LYS A 49 -44.13 -3.76 44.98
C LYS A 49 -45.17 -2.75 44.48
N CYS A 50 -45.87 -2.11 45.39
CA CYS A 50 -46.79 -1.03 45.06
C CYS A 50 -46.00 0.23 44.63
N VAL A 51 -46.14 0.63 43.37
CA VAL A 51 -45.43 1.78 42.78
C VAL A 51 -46.37 2.66 41.97
N ALA A 52 -45.91 3.86 41.62
CA ALA A 52 -46.55 4.63 40.55
C ALA A 52 -46.26 3.95 39.21
N ALA A 53 -47.27 3.70 38.40
CA ALA A 53 -47.10 3.09 37.09
C ALA A 53 -48.15 3.57 36.09
N VAL A 54 -47.80 3.53 34.81
CA VAL A 54 -48.65 3.92 33.68
C VAL A 54 -49.09 2.65 32.95
N LYS A 55 -50.39 2.53 32.71
CA LYS A 55 -50.94 1.48 31.84
C LYS A 55 -50.61 1.83 30.39
N SER A 56 -50.01 0.89 29.67
CA SER A 56 -49.64 1.05 28.25
C SER A 56 -50.06 -0.18 27.45
N THR A 57 -50.23 -0.02 26.15
CA THR A 57 -50.49 -1.12 25.22
C THR A 57 -49.28 -1.26 24.31
N VAL A 58 -48.71 -2.46 24.26
CA VAL A 58 -47.59 -2.82 23.38
C VAL A 58 -47.95 -4.03 22.55
N THR A 59 -47.26 -4.26 21.44
CA THR A 59 -47.38 -5.50 20.68
C THR A 59 -46.26 -6.44 21.11
N LEU A 60 -46.62 -7.62 21.62
CA LEU A 60 -45.72 -8.72 21.93
C LEU A 60 -46.13 -9.91 21.06
N ASP A 61 -45.21 -10.46 20.28
CA ASP A 61 -45.47 -11.58 19.37
C ASP A 61 -46.71 -11.39 18.47
N GLY A 62 -46.87 -10.18 17.92
CA GLY A 62 -48.00 -9.81 17.08
C GLY A 62 -49.31 -9.52 17.81
N THR A 63 -49.36 -9.69 19.14
CA THR A 63 -50.57 -9.52 19.96
C THR A 63 -50.49 -8.26 20.82
N LYS A 64 -51.58 -7.48 20.85
CA LYS A 64 -51.70 -6.31 21.72
C LYS A 64 -51.81 -6.74 23.18
N THR A 65 -50.76 -6.45 23.95
CA THR A 65 -50.65 -6.78 25.37
C THR A 65 -50.71 -5.50 26.19
N THR A 66 -51.50 -5.54 27.27
CA THR A 66 -51.46 -4.49 28.29
C THR A 66 -50.25 -4.70 29.17
N ILE A 67 -49.43 -3.67 29.32
CA ILE A 67 -48.30 -3.64 30.25
C ILE A 67 -48.46 -2.49 31.23
N PHE A 68 -47.81 -2.60 32.38
CA PHE A 68 -47.76 -1.54 33.38
C PHE A 68 -46.32 -1.14 33.64
N LEU A 69 -45.95 0.06 33.17
CA LEU A 69 -44.58 0.55 33.25
C LEU A 69 -44.39 1.43 34.49
N PRO A 70 -43.32 1.23 35.29
CA PRO A 70 -43.06 2.06 36.46
C PRO A 70 -42.85 3.52 36.05
N ALA A 71 -43.39 4.43 36.86
CA ALA A 71 -43.29 5.86 36.71
C ALA A 71 -42.48 6.46 37.86
N SER A 72 -41.78 7.56 37.60
CA SER A 72 -40.96 8.24 38.60
C SER A 72 -41.78 8.83 39.76
N SER A 73 -43.04 9.19 39.51
CA SER A 73 -43.97 9.68 40.52
C SER A 73 -45.41 9.61 40.06
N LEU A 74 -46.36 9.81 40.98
CA LEU A 74 -47.79 9.94 40.69
C LEU A 74 -48.15 11.24 39.94
N LYS A 75 -47.20 12.17 39.77
CA LYS A 75 -47.39 13.39 38.99
C LYS A 75 -47.24 13.13 37.48
N VAL A 76 -46.69 11.97 37.11
CA VAL A 76 -46.62 11.57 35.70
C VAL A 76 -48.04 11.38 35.18
N LYS A 77 -48.34 11.98 34.02
CA LYS A 77 -49.66 11.89 33.39
C LYS A 77 -50.08 10.42 33.27
N ASN A 78 -51.32 10.12 33.66
CA ASN A 78 -51.92 8.78 33.64
C ASN A 78 -51.29 7.74 34.58
N SER A 79 -50.37 8.14 35.47
CA SER A 79 -49.83 7.23 36.47
C SER A 79 -50.83 7.01 37.60
N LYS A 80 -50.94 5.77 38.06
CA LYS A 80 -51.72 5.37 39.25
C LYS A 80 -50.90 4.41 40.10
N ARG A 81 -51.40 4.07 41.29
CA ARG A 81 -50.76 3.10 42.19
C ARG A 81 -51.13 1.68 41.76
N TYR A 82 -50.14 0.92 41.34
CA TYR A 82 -50.27 -0.48 40.96
C TYR A 82 -49.19 -1.33 41.62
N TYR A 83 -49.51 -2.58 41.95
CA TYR A 83 -48.50 -3.60 42.19
C TYR A 83 -47.82 -3.95 40.86
N LEU A 84 -46.49 -3.98 40.87
CA LEU A 84 -45.65 -4.49 39.80
C LEU A 84 -44.62 -5.48 40.34
N ALA A 85 -44.31 -6.51 39.57
CA ALA A 85 -43.22 -7.41 39.84
C ALA A 85 -41.90 -6.62 39.99
N VAL A 86 -41.11 -6.96 41.00
CA VAL A 86 -39.81 -6.33 41.27
C VAL A 86 -38.86 -6.49 40.07
N ASP A 87 -38.96 -7.61 39.35
CA ASP A 87 -38.18 -7.85 38.13
C ASP A 87 -38.58 -6.88 37.00
N CYS A 88 -39.87 -6.61 36.81
CA CYS A 88 -40.35 -5.56 35.89
C CYS A 88 -39.79 -4.19 36.25
N ILE A 89 -39.78 -3.84 37.54
CA ILE A 89 -39.26 -2.55 38.02
C ILE A 89 -37.75 -2.44 37.72
N THR A 90 -37.01 -3.51 38.04
CA THR A 90 -35.56 -3.57 37.87
C THR A 90 -35.17 -3.52 36.39
N GLU A 91 -35.82 -4.34 35.55
CA GLU A 91 -35.57 -4.39 34.11
C GLU A 91 -35.97 -3.08 33.42
N SER A 92 -37.04 -2.41 33.88
CA SER A 92 -37.44 -1.10 33.36
C SER A 92 -36.41 -0.01 33.65
N ALA A 93 -35.79 -0.04 34.84
CA ALA A 93 -34.71 0.86 35.19
C ALA A 93 -33.45 0.59 34.35
N ALA A 94 -33.09 -0.69 34.20
CA ALA A 94 -31.96 -1.12 33.37
C ALA A 94 -32.16 -0.70 31.90
N TYR A 95 -33.31 -1.00 31.29
CA TYR A 95 -33.65 -0.59 29.93
C TYR A 95 -33.54 0.93 29.76
N THR A 96 -34.10 1.72 30.68
CA THR A 96 -34.09 3.18 30.56
C THR A 96 -32.67 3.74 30.62
N LYS A 97 -31.80 3.14 31.43
CA LYS A 97 -30.38 3.49 31.49
C LYS A 97 -29.68 3.13 30.17
N THR A 98 -29.80 1.89 29.70
CA THR A 98 -29.16 1.43 28.46
C THR A 98 -29.68 2.19 27.24
N ALA A 99 -30.97 2.54 27.19
CA ALA A 99 -31.54 3.36 26.11
C ALA A 99 -30.91 4.75 26.02
N LYS A 100 -30.63 5.39 27.17
CA LYS A 100 -29.90 6.67 27.21
C LYS A 100 -28.45 6.51 26.77
N GLU A 101 -27.79 5.44 27.20
CA GLU A 101 -26.42 5.13 26.78
C GLU A 101 -26.35 4.88 25.26
N ILE A 102 -27.29 4.13 24.68
CA ILE A 102 -27.39 3.92 23.23
C ILE A 102 -27.64 5.23 22.47
N ALA A 103 -28.49 6.12 22.99
CA ALA A 103 -28.70 7.44 22.39
C ALA A 103 -27.42 8.28 22.39
N ALA A 104 -26.62 8.24 23.46
CA ALA A 104 -25.31 8.88 23.51
C ALA A 104 -24.29 8.19 22.57
N LEU A 105 -24.32 6.86 22.48
CA LEU A 105 -23.52 6.09 21.52
C LEU A 105 -23.89 6.43 20.08
N GLN A 106 -25.15 6.72 19.78
CA GLN A 106 -25.59 7.09 18.44
C GLN A 106 -24.89 8.37 17.96
N THR A 107 -24.89 9.40 18.79
CA THR A 107 -24.24 10.69 18.46
C THR A 107 -22.73 10.52 18.28
N SER A 108 -22.07 9.78 19.18
CA SER A 108 -20.62 9.55 19.09
C SER A 108 -20.24 8.66 17.90
N THR A 109 -21.03 7.64 17.59
CA THR A 109 -20.84 6.77 16.42
C THR A 109 -21.03 7.56 15.12
N ALA A 110 -22.08 8.40 15.04
CA ALA A 110 -22.31 9.24 13.86
C ALA A 110 -21.13 10.19 13.61
N LYS A 111 -20.58 10.80 14.67
CA LYS A 111 -19.36 11.60 14.57
C LYS A 111 -18.15 10.79 14.10
N ALA A 112 -17.91 9.62 14.71
CA ALA A 112 -16.77 8.78 14.35
C ALA A 112 -16.85 8.30 12.89
N VAL A 113 -18.04 7.96 12.40
CA VAL A 113 -18.26 7.58 10.99
C VAL A 113 -18.02 8.75 10.05
N ALA A 114 -18.49 9.96 10.39
CA ALA A 114 -18.22 11.16 9.58
C ALA A 114 -16.70 11.47 9.51
N ASP A 115 -15.99 11.34 10.63
CA ASP A 115 -14.54 11.53 10.68
C ASP A 115 -13.80 10.45 9.86
N LEU A 116 -14.28 9.20 9.85
CA LEU A 116 -13.75 8.12 8.99
C LEU A 116 -14.04 8.37 7.51
N ASP A 117 -15.24 8.83 7.16
CA ASP A 117 -15.63 9.16 5.78
C ASP A 117 -14.75 10.28 5.21
N ALA A 118 -14.48 11.33 6.00
CA ALA A 118 -13.56 12.40 5.61
C ALA A 118 -12.13 11.87 5.38
N GLN A 119 -11.63 10.98 6.24
CA GLN A 119 -10.32 10.35 6.07
C GLN A 119 -10.25 9.45 4.84
N ILE A 120 -11.29 8.65 4.58
CA ILE A 120 -11.37 7.78 3.40
C ILE A 120 -11.33 8.63 2.12
N VAL A 121 -12.08 9.73 2.04
CA VAL A 121 -12.07 10.63 0.88
C VAL A 121 -10.70 11.29 0.68
N ALA A 122 -10.11 11.82 1.75
CA ALA A 122 -8.79 12.44 1.68
C ALA A 122 -7.72 11.44 1.21
N GLN A 123 -7.73 10.24 1.78
CA GLN A 123 -6.75 9.20 1.43
C GLN A 123 -7.00 8.58 0.05
N GLY A 124 -8.25 8.45 -0.37
CA GLY A 124 -8.61 8.04 -1.73
C GLY A 124 -8.12 9.04 -2.77
N THR A 125 -8.24 10.34 -2.51
CA THR A 125 -7.72 11.40 -3.39
C THR A 125 -6.20 11.37 -3.47
N ALA A 126 -5.53 11.19 -2.32
CA ALA A 126 -4.08 10.99 -2.29
C ALA A 126 -3.65 9.74 -3.08
N SER A 127 -4.38 8.63 -2.97
CA SER A 127 -4.12 7.39 -3.72
C SER A 127 -4.23 7.61 -5.24
N GLN A 128 -5.22 8.37 -5.72
CA GLN A 128 -5.35 8.69 -7.16
C GLN A 128 -4.17 9.52 -7.70
N GLY A 129 -3.74 10.54 -6.96
CA GLY A 129 -2.58 11.35 -7.34
C GLY A 129 -1.30 10.51 -7.40
N VAL A 130 -1.14 9.60 -6.44
CA VAL A 130 -0.03 8.65 -6.39
C VAL A 130 -0.09 7.64 -7.54
N GLN A 131 -1.28 7.15 -7.91
CA GLN A 131 -1.44 6.23 -9.04
C GLN A 131 -1.03 6.89 -10.36
N SER A 132 -1.40 8.14 -10.56
CA SER A 132 -0.97 8.91 -11.74
C SER A 132 0.55 9.02 -11.81
N GLN A 133 1.22 9.20 -10.67
CA GLN A 133 2.68 9.24 -10.60
C GLN A 133 3.32 7.87 -10.85
N ILE A 134 2.72 6.77 -10.36
CA ILE A 134 3.15 5.40 -10.65
C ILE A 134 3.09 5.15 -12.16
N ASP A 135 2.00 5.53 -12.82
CA ASP A 135 1.80 5.30 -14.26
C ASP A 135 2.84 6.07 -15.08
N LEU A 136 3.12 7.33 -14.71
CA LEU A 136 4.17 8.14 -15.32
C LEU A 136 5.56 7.50 -15.17
N LEU A 137 5.94 7.12 -13.94
CA LEU A 137 7.24 6.48 -13.68
C LEU A 137 7.38 5.12 -14.37
N THR A 138 6.28 4.37 -14.48
CA THR A 138 6.26 3.09 -15.20
C THR A 138 6.54 3.30 -16.68
N LYS A 139 5.87 4.29 -17.29
CA LYS A 139 6.10 4.66 -18.69
C LYS A 139 7.51 5.20 -18.92
N GLU A 140 8.02 6.02 -18.00
CA GLU A 140 9.39 6.51 -18.05
C GLU A 140 10.40 5.36 -17.99
N ASN A 141 10.22 4.41 -17.07
CA ASN A 141 11.09 3.24 -16.96
C ASN A 141 11.09 2.40 -18.24
N ALA A 142 9.93 2.16 -18.85
CA ALA A 142 9.88 1.44 -20.13
C ALA A 142 10.67 2.16 -21.24
N ALA A 143 10.59 3.50 -21.30
CA ALA A 143 11.38 4.29 -22.25
C ALA A 143 12.88 4.25 -21.93
N LEU A 144 13.27 4.29 -20.65
CA LEU A 144 14.67 4.17 -20.22
C LEU A 144 15.24 2.78 -20.52
N GLU A 145 14.45 1.71 -20.36
CA GLU A 145 14.84 0.34 -20.71
C GLU A 145 15.12 0.19 -22.20
N LEU A 146 14.31 0.82 -23.07
CA LEU A 146 14.58 0.87 -24.51
C LEU A 146 15.92 1.57 -24.81
N LYS A 147 16.17 2.72 -24.19
CA LYS A 147 17.46 3.44 -24.34
C LYS A 147 18.65 2.60 -23.87
N VAL A 148 18.51 1.89 -22.75
CA VAL A 148 19.54 0.97 -22.25
C VAL A 148 19.80 -0.13 -23.29
N LYS A 149 18.74 -0.70 -23.87
CA LYS A 149 18.86 -1.73 -24.90
C LYS A 149 19.56 -1.20 -26.15
N GLU A 150 19.11 -0.07 -26.69
CA GLU A 150 19.73 0.58 -27.85
C GLU A 150 21.24 0.81 -27.66
N GLN A 151 21.64 1.37 -26.51
CA GLN A 151 23.05 1.58 -26.22
C GLN A 151 23.81 0.26 -26.02
N THR A 152 23.17 -0.74 -25.41
CA THR A 152 23.76 -2.07 -25.24
C THR A 152 24.03 -2.73 -26.59
N ASP A 153 23.11 -2.59 -27.55
CA ASP A 153 23.23 -3.16 -28.89
C ASP A 153 24.27 -2.44 -29.75
N LEU A 154 24.56 -1.16 -29.49
CA LEU A 154 25.62 -0.40 -30.16
C LEU A 154 27.03 -0.79 -29.72
N ILE A 155 27.21 -1.30 -28.49
CA ILE A 155 28.54 -1.66 -27.97
C ILE A 155 29.20 -2.78 -28.81
N PRO A 156 28.55 -3.91 -29.12
CA PRO A 156 29.14 -4.95 -29.97
C PRO A 156 29.53 -4.46 -31.37
N VAL A 157 28.75 -3.52 -31.94
CA VAL A 157 29.05 -2.93 -33.25
C VAL A 157 30.35 -2.11 -33.17
N ALA A 158 30.45 -1.24 -32.17
CA ALA A 158 31.65 -0.44 -31.93
C ALA A 158 32.87 -1.32 -31.59
N GLN A 159 32.69 -2.42 -30.84
CA GLN A 159 33.76 -3.35 -30.52
C GLN A 159 34.30 -4.04 -31.77
N LYS A 160 33.42 -4.49 -32.68
CA LYS A 160 33.84 -5.07 -33.98
C LYS A 160 34.64 -4.07 -34.82
N GLU A 161 34.25 -2.80 -34.83
CA GLU A 161 34.98 -1.75 -35.52
C GLU A 161 36.37 -1.53 -34.89
N ALA A 162 36.46 -1.49 -33.56
CA ALA A 162 37.71 -1.37 -32.82
C ALA A 162 38.67 -2.55 -33.09
N ASP A 163 38.15 -3.77 -33.13
CA ASP A 163 38.94 -4.98 -33.41
C ASP A 163 39.49 -4.94 -34.84
N SER A 164 38.66 -4.56 -35.82
CA SER A 164 39.05 -4.38 -37.22
C SER A 164 40.15 -3.32 -37.39
N LEU A 165 39.98 -2.15 -36.75
CA LEU A 165 40.98 -1.09 -36.76
C LEU A 165 42.29 -1.54 -36.10
N THR A 166 42.23 -2.31 -35.02
CA THR A 166 43.41 -2.85 -34.32
C THR A 166 44.22 -3.77 -35.25
N LEU A 167 43.54 -4.67 -35.97
CA LEU A 167 44.19 -5.55 -36.95
C LEU A 167 44.81 -4.76 -38.10
N LYS A 168 44.10 -3.76 -38.63
CA LYS A 168 44.61 -2.89 -39.71
C LYS A 168 45.86 -2.12 -39.27
N ILE A 169 45.86 -1.56 -38.06
CA ILE A 169 46.99 -0.83 -37.49
C ILE A 169 48.22 -1.74 -37.36
N ALA A 170 48.03 -2.97 -36.85
CA ALA A 170 49.10 -3.94 -36.73
C ALA A 170 49.68 -4.34 -38.10
N GLY A 171 48.80 -4.56 -39.09
CA GLY A 171 49.21 -4.89 -40.45
C GLY A 171 50.02 -3.77 -41.12
N VAL A 172 49.54 -2.52 -41.03
CA VAL A 172 50.25 -1.35 -41.60
C VAL A 172 51.56 -1.10 -40.88
N GLN A 173 51.61 -1.28 -39.54
CA GLN A 173 52.85 -1.15 -38.78
C GLN A 173 53.91 -2.14 -39.28
N LYS A 174 53.53 -3.40 -39.49
CA LYS A 174 54.44 -4.42 -40.04
C LYS A 174 54.96 -4.03 -41.42
N GLN A 175 54.09 -3.55 -42.32
CA GLN A 175 54.51 -3.07 -43.64
C GLN A 175 55.50 -1.90 -43.56
N VAL A 176 55.28 -0.96 -42.63
CA VAL A 176 56.20 0.16 -42.39
C VAL A 176 57.57 -0.36 -41.94
N ASP A 177 57.60 -1.34 -41.04
CA ASP A 177 58.84 -1.91 -40.52
C ASP A 177 59.59 -2.67 -41.62
N ASP A 178 58.91 -3.54 -42.37
CA ASP A 178 59.46 -4.30 -43.49
C ASP A 178 60.04 -3.38 -44.59
N PHE A 179 59.30 -2.34 -44.98
CA PHE A 179 59.77 -1.37 -45.97
C PHE A 179 60.91 -0.49 -45.45
N THR A 180 60.96 -0.21 -44.16
CA THR A 180 62.07 0.54 -43.55
C THR A 180 63.38 -0.25 -43.63
N VAL A 181 63.34 -1.57 -43.43
CA VAL A 181 64.51 -2.45 -43.63
C VAL A 181 64.98 -2.38 -45.08
N ILE A 182 64.08 -2.58 -46.05
CA ILE A 182 64.39 -2.53 -47.49
C ILE A 182 64.98 -1.16 -47.89
N LEU A 183 64.45 -0.07 -47.34
CA LEU A 183 64.95 1.28 -47.59
C LEU A 183 66.39 1.44 -47.12
N ASN A 184 66.72 0.94 -45.93
CA ASN A 184 68.07 1.04 -45.36
C ASN A 184 69.07 0.20 -46.16
N ASP A 185 68.71 -1.02 -46.54
CA ASP A 185 69.54 -1.87 -47.40
C ASP A 185 69.79 -1.22 -48.77
N SER A 186 68.75 -0.62 -49.35
CA SER A 186 68.86 0.08 -50.63
C SER A 186 69.79 1.29 -50.54
N LYS A 187 69.72 2.05 -49.43
CA LYS A 187 70.65 3.17 -49.16
C LYS A 187 72.09 2.69 -49.02
N ALA A 188 72.33 1.58 -48.32
CA ALA A 188 73.67 1.00 -48.19
C ALA A 188 74.25 0.54 -49.54
N LYS A 189 73.44 -0.12 -50.37
CA LYS A 189 73.82 -0.50 -51.74
C LYS A 189 74.13 0.72 -52.62
N LEU A 190 73.31 1.77 -52.53
CA LEU A 190 73.55 3.03 -53.25
C LEU A 190 74.88 3.67 -52.84
N ALA A 191 75.20 3.67 -51.54
CA ALA A 191 76.48 4.20 -51.04
C ALA A 191 77.67 3.42 -51.59
N THR A 192 77.58 2.08 -51.62
CA THR A 192 78.62 1.21 -52.20
C THR A 192 78.86 1.51 -53.68
N LEU A 193 77.78 1.63 -54.48
CA LEU A 193 77.88 1.95 -55.91
C LEU A 193 78.49 3.33 -56.18
N LYS A 194 78.21 4.32 -55.32
CA LYS A 194 78.79 5.67 -55.43
C LYS A 194 80.28 5.70 -55.09
N ALA A 195 80.74 4.82 -54.21
CA ALA A 195 82.14 4.74 -53.78
C ALA A 195 83.04 4.00 -54.80
N ASP A 196 82.46 3.20 -55.71
CA ASP A 196 83.19 2.50 -56.78
C ASP A 196 83.62 3.46 -57.90
N THR A 197 84.76 4.14 -57.68
CA THR A 197 85.33 5.12 -58.62
C THR A 197 85.86 4.49 -59.91
N VAL A 198 86.24 3.21 -59.87
CA VAL A 198 86.76 2.47 -61.04
C VAL A 198 85.67 2.25 -62.08
N ASN A 199 84.42 2.02 -61.64
CA ASN A 199 83.27 1.81 -62.53
C ASN A 199 82.29 2.99 -62.59
N ALA A 200 82.71 4.19 -62.19
CA ALA A 200 81.83 5.35 -62.04
C ALA A 200 80.91 5.62 -63.26
N THR A 201 81.48 5.57 -64.48
CA THR A 201 80.71 5.80 -65.72
C THR A 201 79.69 4.70 -66.02
N LYS A 202 80.00 3.43 -65.69
CA LYS A 202 79.07 2.29 -65.87
C LYS A 202 77.93 2.32 -64.84
N ASN A 203 78.23 2.76 -63.62
CA ASN A 203 77.28 2.76 -62.51
C ASN A 203 76.30 3.94 -62.54
N ALA A 204 76.58 5.00 -63.30
CA ALA A 204 75.81 6.25 -63.30
C ALA A 204 74.29 6.06 -63.46
N THR A 205 73.85 5.25 -64.44
CA THR A 205 72.42 4.99 -64.66
C THR A 205 71.77 4.22 -63.52
N ALA A 206 72.47 3.21 -62.96
CA ALA A 206 71.97 2.42 -61.84
C ALA A 206 71.82 3.27 -60.57
N ILE A 207 72.80 4.14 -60.29
CA ILE A 207 72.78 5.11 -59.19
C ILE A 207 71.55 6.02 -59.30
N SER A 208 71.29 6.57 -60.50
CA SER A 208 70.13 7.45 -60.73
C SER A 208 68.80 6.72 -60.47
N LYS A 209 68.61 5.53 -61.06
CA LYS A 209 67.38 4.73 -60.89
C LYS A 209 67.15 4.34 -59.42
N LEU A 210 68.19 3.85 -58.74
CA LEU A 210 68.11 3.45 -57.34
C LEU A 210 67.84 4.65 -56.42
N SER A 211 68.46 5.81 -56.70
CA SER A 211 68.19 7.05 -55.96
C SER A 211 66.72 7.47 -56.07
N THR A 212 66.14 7.43 -57.28
CA THR A 212 64.73 7.73 -57.49
C THR A 212 63.81 6.74 -56.75
N ALA A 213 64.12 5.44 -56.83
CA ALA A 213 63.36 4.41 -56.14
C ALA A 213 63.40 4.55 -54.60
N ILE A 214 64.57 4.90 -54.05
CA ILE A 214 64.74 5.19 -52.61
C ILE A 214 63.87 6.39 -52.19
N THR A 215 63.85 7.46 -52.99
CA THR A 215 63.01 8.64 -52.71
C THR A 215 61.53 8.26 -52.74
N GLN A 216 61.09 7.49 -53.73
CA GLN A 216 59.69 7.02 -53.83
C GLN A 216 59.30 6.14 -52.64
N LEU A 217 60.14 5.15 -52.28
CA LEU A 217 59.90 4.27 -51.13
C LEU A 217 59.84 5.05 -49.81
N SER A 218 60.74 6.03 -49.61
CA SER A 218 60.73 6.91 -48.44
C SER A 218 59.43 7.71 -48.32
N THR A 219 58.92 8.23 -49.43
CA THR A 219 57.62 8.93 -49.48
C THR A 219 56.48 7.97 -49.16
N SER A 220 56.46 6.77 -49.74
CA SER A 220 55.44 5.74 -49.45
C SER A 220 55.41 5.34 -47.97
N ILE A 221 56.58 5.13 -47.34
CA ILE A 221 56.68 4.84 -45.90
C ILE A 221 56.10 5.99 -45.07
N THR A 222 56.39 7.22 -45.45
CA THR A 222 55.86 8.41 -44.75
C THR A 222 54.34 8.47 -44.85
N SER A 223 53.77 8.24 -46.04
CA SER A 223 52.32 8.18 -46.25
C SER A 223 51.66 7.06 -45.44
N LEU A 224 52.26 5.87 -45.39
CA LEU A 224 51.77 4.76 -44.57
C LEU A 224 51.79 5.09 -43.08
N LYS A 225 52.87 5.70 -42.57
CA LYS A 225 52.95 6.16 -41.17
C LYS A 225 51.83 7.15 -40.85
N THR A 226 51.58 8.12 -41.73
CA THR A 226 50.49 9.09 -41.57
C THR A 226 49.12 8.41 -41.54
N SER A 227 48.85 7.49 -42.47
CA SER A 227 47.60 6.72 -42.50
C SER A 227 47.41 5.85 -41.25
N ASN A 228 48.50 5.27 -40.72
CA ASN A 228 48.46 4.47 -39.50
C ASN A 228 48.13 5.33 -38.27
N SER A 229 48.69 6.53 -38.17
CA SER A 229 48.37 7.50 -37.11
C SER A 229 46.91 7.92 -37.16
N GLN A 230 46.35 8.16 -38.36
CA GLN A 230 44.92 8.45 -38.53
C GLN A 230 44.04 7.27 -38.06
N SER A 231 44.42 6.03 -38.39
CA SER A 231 43.70 4.84 -37.93
C SER A 231 43.75 4.69 -36.40
N LYS A 232 44.89 4.99 -35.76
CA LYS A 232 45.00 5.03 -34.29
C LYS A 232 44.07 6.06 -33.65
N ILE A 233 43.93 7.25 -34.26
CA ILE A 233 43.00 8.28 -33.79
C ILE A 233 41.55 7.80 -33.91
N GLN A 234 41.19 7.15 -35.03
CA GLN A 234 39.86 6.55 -35.20
C GLN A 234 39.58 5.50 -34.11
N LEU A 235 40.52 4.60 -33.84
CA LEU A 235 40.39 3.59 -32.79
C LEU A 235 40.19 4.22 -31.40
N GLN A 236 40.94 5.26 -31.06
CA GLN A 236 40.77 6.00 -29.80
C GLN A 236 39.36 6.62 -29.70
N SER A 237 38.85 7.18 -30.79
CA SER A 237 37.50 7.75 -30.85
C SER A 237 36.42 6.69 -30.61
N VAL A 238 36.53 5.53 -31.28
CA VAL A 238 35.60 4.40 -31.10
C VAL A 238 35.62 3.89 -29.67
N ASN A 239 36.81 3.68 -29.08
CA ASN A 239 36.94 3.27 -27.68
C ASN A 239 36.35 4.31 -26.71
N GLY A 240 36.50 5.60 -27.01
CA GLY A 240 35.85 6.68 -26.28
C GLY A 240 34.32 6.59 -26.32
N SER A 241 33.74 6.26 -27.48
CA SER A 241 32.29 6.05 -27.62
C SER A 241 31.78 4.85 -26.82
N ILE A 242 32.51 3.72 -26.83
CA ILE A 242 32.19 2.54 -26.02
C ILE A 242 32.13 2.91 -24.53
N SER A 243 33.13 3.65 -24.04
CA SER A 243 33.17 4.12 -22.66
C SER A 243 31.99 5.03 -22.30
N LYS A 244 31.60 5.92 -23.22
CA LYS A 244 30.41 6.79 -23.06
C LYS A 244 29.13 5.98 -22.99
N TYR A 245 28.94 4.98 -23.86
CA TYR A 245 27.76 4.11 -23.83
C TYR A 245 27.67 3.34 -22.51
N ASN A 246 28.76 2.73 -22.04
CA ASN A 246 28.80 2.03 -20.76
C ASN A 246 28.42 2.95 -19.58
N SER A 247 28.98 4.16 -19.55
CA SER A 247 28.68 5.15 -18.52
C SER A 247 27.21 5.59 -18.55
N SER A 248 26.65 5.80 -19.75
CA SER A 248 25.25 6.18 -19.92
C SER A 248 24.31 5.04 -19.50
N ILE A 249 24.59 3.79 -19.88
CA ILE A 249 23.85 2.60 -19.43
C ILE A 249 23.83 2.52 -17.91
N MET A 250 24.97 2.73 -17.23
CA MET A 250 25.03 2.71 -15.77
C MET A 250 24.14 3.79 -15.13
N GLN A 251 24.16 5.01 -15.67
CA GLN A 251 23.31 6.10 -15.19
C GLN A 251 21.83 5.79 -15.40
N LEU A 252 21.45 5.32 -16.59
CA LEU A 252 20.07 4.96 -16.91
C LEU A 252 19.55 3.84 -15.99
N LYS A 253 20.34 2.78 -15.77
CA LYS A 253 20.00 1.69 -14.84
C LYS A 253 19.83 2.18 -13.39
N SER A 254 20.66 3.14 -12.96
CA SER A 254 20.53 3.77 -11.65
C SER A 254 19.21 4.54 -11.51
N THR A 255 18.83 5.31 -12.53
CA THR A 255 17.54 6.03 -12.56
C THR A 255 16.36 5.06 -12.51
N ILE A 256 16.36 3.99 -13.32
CA ILE A 256 15.31 2.95 -13.30
C ILE A 256 15.16 2.39 -11.89
N LYS A 257 16.27 2.06 -11.22
CA LYS A 257 16.24 1.53 -9.84
C LYS A 257 15.63 2.52 -8.84
N LYS A 258 15.95 3.81 -8.95
CA LYS A 258 15.34 4.86 -8.10
C LYS A 258 13.84 4.96 -8.33
N ASN A 259 13.41 4.96 -9.59
CA ASN A 259 12.00 5.03 -9.96
C ASN A 259 11.21 3.82 -9.44
N LEU A 260 11.78 2.60 -9.52
CA LEU A 260 11.16 1.40 -8.93
C LEU A 260 10.98 1.52 -7.40
N GLY A 261 11.97 2.08 -6.70
CA GLY A 261 11.84 2.35 -5.25
C GLY A 261 10.73 3.34 -4.90
N SER A 262 10.57 4.39 -5.72
CA SER A 262 9.47 5.35 -5.58
C SER A 262 8.10 4.71 -5.83
N ILE A 263 7.97 3.87 -6.87
CA ILE A 263 6.74 3.12 -7.17
C ILE A 263 6.36 2.20 -6.01
N GLU A 264 7.31 1.48 -5.43
CA GLU A 264 7.03 0.56 -4.32
C GLU A 264 6.58 1.28 -3.05
N SER A 265 7.17 2.45 -2.79
CA SER A 265 6.77 3.31 -1.66
C SER A 265 5.35 3.86 -1.84
N ALA A 266 5.01 4.23 -3.08
CA ALA A 266 3.70 4.74 -3.48
C ALA A 266 2.57 3.71 -3.30
N LYS A 267 2.80 2.43 -3.64
CA LYS A 267 1.80 1.35 -3.49
C LYS A 267 1.32 1.12 -2.04
N LYS A 268 2.12 1.49 -1.03
CA LYS A 268 1.73 1.31 0.39
C LYS A 268 0.57 2.21 0.83
N ILE A 269 0.28 3.29 0.08
CA ILE A 269 -0.77 4.26 0.43
C ILE A 269 -2.17 3.66 0.21
N ASP A 270 -2.34 2.78 -0.78
CA ASP A 270 -3.63 2.17 -1.12
C ASP A 270 -4.15 1.22 -0.02
N GLY A 271 -3.25 0.56 0.71
CA GLY A 271 -3.60 -0.32 1.83
C GLY A 271 -4.34 0.39 2.98
N ASN A 272 -4.11 1.71 3.15
CA ASN A 272 -4.74 2.46 4.24
C ASN A 272 -6.23 2.73 3.98
N VAL A 273 -6.62 2.99 2.73
CA VAL A 273 -8.04 3.20 2.36
C VAL A 273 -8.86 1.96 2.71
N THR A 274 -8.36 0.78 2.34
CA THR A 274 -9.00 -0.51 2.64
C THR A 274 -9.17 -0.71 4.15
N SER A 275 -8.15 -0.39 4.95
CA SER A 275 -8.20 -0.51 6.41
C SER A 275 -9.22 0.44 7.05
N LEU A 276 -9.30 1.68 6.57
CA LEU A 276 -10.26 2.67 7.05
C LEU A 276 -11.71 2.27 6.71
N THR A 277 -11.96 1.81 5.49
CA THR A 277 -13.28 1.31 5.07
C THR A 277 -13.74 0.14 5.96
N LYS A 278 -12.86 -0.84 6.21
CA LYS A 278 -13.18 -1.96 7.11
C LYS A 278 -13.45 -1.50 8.55
N THR A 279 -12.71 -0.52 9.04
CA THR A 279 -12.93 0.06 10.38
C THR A 279 -14.30 0.74 10.47
N ARG A 280 -14.70 1.46 9.43
CA ARG A 280 -16.03 2.08 9.32
C ARG A 280 -17.15 1.04 9.35
N GLU A 281 -17.03 -0.02 8.56
CA GLU A 281 -18.01 -1.10 8.50
C GLU A 281 -18.18 -1.80 9.85
N ILE A 282 -17.07 -2.15 10.53
CA ILE A 282 -17.10 -2.76 11.86
C ILE A 282 -17.75 -1.82 12.88
N THR A 283 -17.45 -0.53 12.82
CA THR A 283 -18.02 0.47 13.73
C THR A 283 -19.54 0.55 13.60
N LEU A 284 -20.06 0.56 12.37
CA LEU A 284 -21.51 0.53 12.10
C LEU A 284 -22.15 -0.79 12.56
N ALA A 285 -21.53 -1.93 12.24
CA ALA A 285 -22.04 -3.24 12.64
C ALA A 285 -22.15 -3.40 14.16
N ASN A 286 -21.13 -2.95 14.90
CA ASN A 286 -21.14 -2.98 16.36
C ASN A 286 -22.27 -2.12 16.95
N PHE A 287 -22.54 -0.96 16.36
CA PHE A 287 -23.62 -0.09 16.82
C PHE A 287 -25.01 -0.69 16.55
N GLU A 288 -25.22 -1.31 15.38
CA GLU A 288 -26.48 -2.01 15.07
C GLU A 288 -26.70 -3.24 15.95
N ASN A 289 -25.63 -3.96 16.31
CA ASN A 289 -25.70 -5.05 17.29
C ASN A 289 -26.14 -4.53 18.68
N ALA A 290 -25.62 -3.37 19.10
CA ALA A 290 -25.99 -2.75 20.38
C ALA A 290 -27.47 -2.30 20.40
N LYS A 291 -27.98 -1.76 19.28
CA LYS A 291 -29.42 -1.47 19.13
C LYS A 291 -30.28 -2.72 19.19
N SER A 292 -29.85 -3.78 18.51
CA SER A 292 -30.56 -5.06 18.50
C SER A 292 -30.64 -5.68 19.90
N ALA A 293 -29.55 -5.60 20.68
CA ALA A 293 -29.54 -6.02 22.08
C ALA A 293 -30.53 -5.19 22.93
N LEU A 294 -30.56 -3.86 22.76
CA LEU A 294 -31.53 -3.00 23.45
C LEU A 294 -32.99 -3.36 23.10
N ALA A 295 -33.26 -3.71 21.84
CA ALA A 295 -34.58 -4.16 21.40
C ALA A 295 -34.98 -5.49 22.06
N GLN A 296 -34.04 -6.40 22.28
CA GLN A 296 -34.29 -7.63 23.05
C GLN A 296 -34.61 -7.32 24.52
N THR A 297 -33.82 -6.44 25.16
CA THR A 297 -34.10 -5.95 26.53
C THR A 297 -35.48 -5.31 26.63
N LEU A 298 -35.90 -4.55 25.62
CA LEU A 298 -37.24 -3.97 25.53
C LEU A 298 -38.34 -5.04 25.58
N ASN A 299 -38.18 -6.11 24.80
CA ASN A 299 -39.12 -7.22 24.74
C ASN A 299 -39.19 -7.97 26.08
N SER A 300 -38.05 -8.30 26.67
CA SER A 300 -37.96 -8.93 28.00
C SER A 300 -38.66 -8.09 29.08
N ARG A 301 -38.37 -6.77 29.10
CA ARG A 301 -39.05 -5.84 30.00
C ARG A 301 -40.56 -5.84 29.81
N ASN A 302 -41.02 -5.73 28.56
CA ASN A 302 -42.44 -5.69 28.26
C ASN A 302 -43.16 -6.99 28.68
N LEU A 303 -42.51 -8.14 28.53
CA LEU A 303 -43.03 -9.42 29.01
C LEU A 303 -43.13 -9.43 30.54
N LEU A 304 -42.07 -9.03 31.26
CA LEU A 304 -42.06 -8.95 32.72
C LEU A 304 -43.09 -7.96 33.28
N CYS A 305 -43.44 -6.92 32.51
CA CYS A 305 -44.40 -5.89 32.90
C CYS A 305 -45.82 -6.14 32.37
N SER A 306 -46.07 -7.30 31.74
CA SER A 306 -47.38 -7.66 31.19
C SER A 306 -48.43 -7.91 32.28
N ALA A 307 -49.68 -7.59 31.96
CA ALA A 307 -50.82 -7.83 32.83
C ALA A 307 -51.04 -9.34 33.03
N GLY A 308 -51.26 -9.78 34.27
CA GLY A 308 -51.51 -11.19 34.59
C GLY A 308 -50.25 -12.02 34.89
N LEU A 309 -49.05 -11.43 34.80
CA LEU A 309 -47.85 -11.94 35.45
C LEU A 309 -47.89 -11.67 36.95
#